data_AF-A0A257M9Y8-F1
#
_entry.id   AF-A0A257M9Y8-F1
#
_cell.length_a   1.000
_cell.length_b   1.000
_cell.length_c   1.000
_cell.angle_alpha   90.00
_cell.angle_beta   90.00
_cell.angle_gamma   90.00
#
_symmetry.space_group_name_H-M   'P 1'
#
loop_
_entity.id
_entity.type
_entity.pdbx_description
1 polymer ?
#
loop_
_entity_poly.entity_id
_entity_poly.type
_entity_poly.pdbx_seq_one_letter_code
_entity_poly.pdbx_strand_id
1 'polypeptide(L)'
;FANPDMVGHTGIFDAAVAAVEVVDGCVGAVVDKILEKGGAALLTADHGNAEKMRDEKSGQPHTAHTTNPIPFSLIMDGGEGCDGRKRIELREDGILADIAPTALKLLHIDLPVAMTGRSLIK
;
A
#
# COMPACT_ATOMS: atom_id res chain seq x y z
N PHE A 1 -8.42 -3.43 2.23
CA PHE A 1 -8.75 -4.54 3.16
C PHE A 1 -8.79 -3.99 4.57
N ALA A 2 -9.82 -4.31 5.37
CA ALA A 2 -10.03 -3.69 6.68
C ALA A 2 -9.41 -4.48 7.85
N ASN A 3 -9.08 -5.76 7.62
CA ASN A 3 -8.74 -6.72 8.67
C ASN A 3 -7.56 -6.27 9.56
N PRO A 4 -6.42 -5.77 9.04
CA PRO A 4 -5.26 -5.46 9.88
C PRO A 4 -5.55 -4.31 10.85
N ASP A 5 -6.39 -3.36 10.43
CA ASP A 5 -6.79 -2.24 11.28
C ASP A 5 -7.85 -2.64 12.32
N MET A 6 -8.98 -3.19 11.85
CA MET A 6 -10.10 -3.54 12.72
C MET A 6 -9.73 -4.59 13.76
N VAL A 7 -8.88 -5.56 13.39
CA VAL A 7 -8.38 -6.58 14.33
C VAL A 7 -7.21 -6.05 15.14
N GLY A 8 -6.37 -5.18 14.58
CA GLY A 8 -5.32 -4.46 15.31
C GLY A 8 -5.87 -3.69 16.52
N HIS A 9 -7.01 -3.02 16.36
CA HIS A 9 -7.73 -2.33 17.44
C HIS A 9 -8.17 -3.22 18.61
N THR A 10 -8.21 -4.55 18.45
CA THR A 10 -8.53 -5.47 19.55
C THR A 10 -7.36 -5.66 20.52
N GLY A 11 -6.12 -5.40 20.08
CA GLY A 11 -4.90 -5.64 20.86
C GLY A 11 -4.54 -7.13 21.03
N ILE A 12 -5.26 -8.05 20.38
CA ILE A 12 -4.99 -9.49 20.45
C ILE A 12 -3.99 -9.87 19.36
N PHE A 13 -2.74 -10.09 19.73
CA PHE A 13 -1.63 -10.34 18.79
C PHE A 13 -1.93 -11.49 17.81
N ASP A 14 -2.32 -12.67 18.32
CA ASP A 14 -2.56 -13.84 17.46
C ASP A 14 -3.71 -13.62 16.47
N ALA A 15 -4.72 -12.83 16.86
CA ALA A 15 -5.81 -12.47 15.96
C ALA A 15 -5.34 -11.49 14.86
N ALA A 16 -4.49 -10.53 15.21
CA ALA A 16 -3.90 -9.60 14.24
C ALA A 16 -2.99 -10.33 13.24
N VAL A 17 -2.21 -11.32 13.69
CA VAL A 17 -1.41 -12.19 12.79
C VAL A 17 -2.33 -12.90 11.78
N ALA A 18 -3.37 -13.59 12.25
CA ALA A 18 -4.31 -14.27 11.37
C ALA A 18 -5.02 -13.29 10.41
N ALA A 19 -5.33 -12.07 10.88
CA ALA A 19 -5.93 -11.03 10.04
C ALA A 19 -5.00 -10.58 8.89
N VAL A 20 -3.70 -10.43 9.18
CA VAL A 20 -2.69 -10.08 8.16
C VAL A 20 -2.49 -11.24 7.18
N GLU A 21 -2.39 -12.48 7.64
CA GLU A 21 -2.24 -13.67 6.77
C GLU A 21 -3.42 -13.83 5.80
N VAL A 22 -4.65 -13.59 6.26
CA VAL A 22 -5.83 -13.60 5.38
C VAL A 22 -5.74 -12.51 4.32
N VAL A 23 -5.30 -11.31 4.70
CA VAL A 23 -5.14 -10.19 3.74
C VAL A 23 -4.03 -10.47 2.75
N ASP A 24 -2.91 -11.04 3.17
CA ASP A 24 -1.81 -11.45 2.28
C ASP A 24 -2.32 -12.38 1.18
N GLY A 25 -3.04 -13.44 1.54
CA GLY A 25 -3.65 -14.36 0.57
C GLY A 25 -4.65 -13.70 -0.37
N CYS A 26 -5.51 -12.80 0.14
CA CYS A 26 -6.47 -12.07 -0.69
C CYS A 26 -5.80 -11.05 -1.62
N VAL A 27 -4.79 -10.32 -1.14
CA VAL A 27 -4.02 -9.36 -1.94
C VAL A 27 -3.29 -10.10 -3.06
N GLY A 28 -2.65 -11.24 -2.75
CA GLY A 28 -2.00 -12.09 -3.74
C GLY A 28 -2.96 -12.47 -4.87
N ALA A 29 -4.13 -13.03 -4.54
CA ALA A 29 -5.13 -13.42 -5.54
C ALA A 29 -5.63 -12.25 -6.41
N VAL A 30 -5.78 -11.05 -5.84
CA VAL A 30 -6.18 -9.85 -6.60
C VAL A 30 -5.06 -9.36 -7.50
N VAL A 31 -3.83 -9.27 -6.97
CA VAL A 31 -2.65 -8.82 -7.72
C VAL A 31 -2.37 -9.76 -8.89
N ASP A 32 -2.38 -11.07 -8.67
CA ASP A 32 -2.22 -12.07 -9.73
C ASP A 32 -3.25 -11.85 -10.84
N LYS A 33 -4.51 -11.59 -10.48
CA LYS A 33 -5.56 -11.35 -11.48
C LYS A 33 -5.37 -10.05 -12.26
N ILE A 34 -4.84 -9.01 -11.63
CA ILE A 34 -4.49 -7.75 -12.30
C ILE A 34 -3.36 -8.00 -13.31
N LEU A 35 -2.32 -8.74 -12.91
CA LEU A 35 -1.16 -9.05 -13.75
C LEU A 35 -1.55 -9.94 -14.95
N GLU A 36 -2.39 -10.96 -14.74
CA GLU A 36 -2.95 -11.80 -15.82
C GLU A 36 -3.67 -10.98 -16.90
N LYS A 37 -4.19 -9.80 -16.55
CA LYS A 37 -4.89 -8.89 -17.47
C LYS A 37 -3.97 -7.84 -18.07
N GLY A 38 -2.66 -7.92 -17.83
CA GLY A 38 -1.69 -6.92 -18.28
C GLY A 38 -1.81 -5.58 -17.54
N GLY A 39 -2.42 -5.58 -16.35
CA GLY A 39 -2.57 -4.38 -15.53
C GLY A 39 -1.38 -4.13 -14.61
N ALA A 40 -1.47 -3.03 -13.86
CA ALA A 40 -0.55 -2.68 -12.78
C ALA A 40 -1.33 -2.45 -11.48
N ALA A 41 -0.74 -2.81 -10.35
CA ALA A 41 -1.30 -2.59 -9.01
C ALA A 41 -0.44 -1.60 -8.22
N LEU A 42 -1.10 -0.62 -7.60
CA LEU A 42 -0.52 0.20 -6.55
C LEU A 42 -0.97 -0.36 -5.20
N LEU A 43 -0.06 -1.04 -4.51
CA LEU A 43 -0.31 -1.63 -3.19
C LEU A 43 0.26 -0.72 -2.12
N THR A 44 -0.58 -0.31 -1.17
CA THR A 44 -0.24 0.68 -0.13
C THR A 44 -1.16 0.51 1.09
N ALA A 45 -0.85 1.21 2.18
CA ALA A 45 -1.77 1.44 3.30
C ALA A 45 -2.07 2.94 3.47
N ASP A 46 -3.11 3.26 4.23
CA ASP A 46 -3.48 4.62 4.62
C ASP A 46 -2.82 5.05 5.93
N HIS A 47 -2.60 4.10 6.85
CA HIS A 47 -1.79 4.27 8.07
C HIS A 47 -1.30 2.91 8.62
N GLY A 48 -0.54 2.94 9.71
CA GLY A 48 -0.14 1.75 10.47
C GLY A 48 -1.09 1.42 11.64
N ASN A 49 -1.07 0.16 12.07
CA ASN A 49 -1.76 -0.39 13.24
C ASN A 49 -1.15 -1.76 13.63
N ALA A 50 -1.40 -2.80 12.83
CA ALA A 50 -1.07 -4.19 13.13
C ALA A 50 0.42 -4.50 13.32
N GLU A 51 1.32 -3.64 12.82
CA GLU A 51 2.77 -3.80 13.01
C GLU A 51 3.22 -3.48 14.45
N LYS A 52 2.37 -2.84 15.26
CA LYS A 52 2.62 -2.60 16.68
C LYS A 52 1.40 -2.99 17.52
N MET A 53 1.43 -4.23 18.03
CA MET A 53 0.35 -4.79 18.87
C MET A 53 0.62 -4.71 20.37
N ARG A 54 1.78 -4.21 20.79
CA ARG A 54 2.17 -4.08 22.20
C ARG A 54 2.90 -2.77 22.44
N ASP A 55 2.56 -2.10 23.54
CA ASP A 55 3.32 -0.94 23.98
C ASP A 55 4.58 -1.41 24.73
N GLU A 56 5.76 -1.02 24.23
CA GLU A 56 7.04 -1.49 24.76
C GLU A 56 7.31 -1.01 26.19
N LYS A 57 6.75 0.13 26.60
CA LYS A 57 6.98 0.72 27.93
C LYS A 57 6.12 0.08 28.99
N SER A 58 4.82 -0.06 28.72
CA SER A 58 3.84 -0.58 29.67
C SER A 58 3.60 -2.09 29.55
N GLY A 59 4.00 -2.69 28.42
CA GLY A 59 3.74 -4.09 28.10
C GLY A 59 2.26 -4.40 27.81
N GLN A 60 1.39 -3.38 27.77
CA GLN A 60 -0.04 -3.53 27.51
C GLN A 60 -0.32 -3.71 26.01
N PRO A 61 -1.47 -4.32 25.65
CA PRO A 61 -1.94 -4.32 24.28
C PRO A 61 -1.99 -2.90 23.69
N HIS A 62 -1.47 -2.75 22.48
CA HIS A 62 -1.55 -1.50 21.74
C HIS A 62 -2.73 -1.59 20.77
N THR A 63 -3.71 -0.71 20.94
CA THR A 63 -4.98 -0.72 20.21
C THR A 63 -5.19 0.52 19.35
N ALA A 64 -4.16 1.35 19.17
CA ALA A 64 -4.24 2.60 18.41
C ALA A 64 -3.48 2.48 17.09
N HIS A 65 -3.74 3.42 16.18
CA HIS A 65 -2.90 3.59 15.00
C HIS A 65 -1.46 3.95 15.40
N THR A 66 -0.54 3.76 14.45
CA THR A 66 0.85 4.20 14.60
C THR A 66 1.16 5.37 13.68
N THR A 67 2.33 5.98 13.90
CA THR A 67 2.93 6.97 13.00
C THR A 67 4.03 6.36 12.14
N ASN A 68 4.06 5.03 12.00
CA ASN A 68 5.05 4.35 11.18
C ASN A 68 4.80 4.67 9.69
N PRO A 69 5.86 4.72 8.87
CA PRO A 69 5.69 4.82 7.43
C PRO A 69 4.93 3.60 6.89
N ILE A 70 4.13 3.83 5.84
CA ILE A 70 3.37 2.78 5.16
C ILE A 70 4.15 2.23 3.96
N PRO A 71 3.97 0.96 3.59
CA PRO A 71 4.56 0.43 2.36
C PRO A 71 3.88 1.07 1.14
N PHE A 72 4.65 1.26 0.07
CA PHE A 72 4.12 1.57 -1.26
C PHE A 72 4.83 0.69 -2.28
N SER A 73 4.08 -0.04 -3.09
CA SER A 73 4.60 -0.93 -4.13
C SER A 73 3.85 -0.72 -5.44
N LEU A 74 4.59 -0.48 -6.51
CA LEU A 74 4.09 -0.59 -7.88
C LEU A 74 4.41 -2.01 -8.38
N ILE A 75 3.39 -2.79 -8.63
CA ILE A 75 3.49 -4.18 -9.07
C ILE A 75 2.95 -4.28 -10.50
N MET A 76 3.79 -4.72 -11.41
CA MET A 76 3.48 -4.89 -12.83
C MET A 76 4.47 -5.88 -13.45
N ASP A 77 4.10 -6.51 -14.55
CA ASP A 77 5.01 -7.39 -15.29
C ASP A 77 6.16 -6.57 -15.92
N GLY A 78 7.38 -7.14 -15.93
CA GLY A 78 8.61 -6.50 -16.39
C GLY A 78 8.73 -6.35 -17.92
N GLY A 79 7.63 -6.56 -18.65
CA GLY A 79 7.50 -6.25 -20.07
C GLY A 79 7.47 -4.74 -20.34
N GLU A 80 7.19 -4.34 -21.59
CA GLU A 80 6.87 -2.93 -21.88
C GLU A 80 5.75 -2.49 -20.94
N GLY A 81 6.08 -1.64 -19.97
CA GLY A 81 5.07 -1.06 -19.09
C GLY A 81 4.00 -0.31 -19.90
N CYS A 82 2.99 0.21 -19.23
CA CYS A 82 1.95 1.02 -19.87
C CYS A 82 2.54 2.17 -20.73
N ASP A 83 3.80 2.57 -20.48
CA ASP A 83 4.59 3.59 -21.18
C ASP A 83 5.85 3.06 -21.92
N GLY A 84 6.02 1.73 -22.04
CA GLY A 84 7.17 1.10 -22.71
C GLY A 84 8.47 1.03 -21.89
N ARG A 85 8.49 1.41 -20.61
CA ARG A 85 9.72 1.40 -19.78
C ARG A 85 10.03 0.02 -19.20
N LYS A 86 11.32 -0.38 -19.25
CA LYS A 86 11.84 -1.67 -18.73
C LYS A 86 12.02 -1.73 -17.20
N ARG A 87 12.05 -0.58 -16.53
CA ARG A 87 12.14 -0.47 -15.06
C ARG A 87 11.66 0.91 -14.63
N ILE A 88 10.71 0.93 -13.70
CA ILE A 88 10.19 2.17 -13.12
C ILE A 88 10.91 2.43 -11.80
N GLU A 89 11.49 3.62 -11.66
CA GLU A 89 12.04 4.07 -10.39
C GLU A 89 11.03 4.93 -9.65
N LEU A 90 10.95 4.73 -8.34
CA LEU A 90 10.10 5.50 -7.44
C LEU A 90 10.93 6.49 -6.62
N ARG A 91 10.31 7.62 -6.28
CA ARG A 91 10.82 8.57 -5.29
C ARG A 91 10.76 7.97 -3.88
N GLU A 92 11.66 8.39 -3.01
CA GLU A 92 11.74 7.92 -1.62
C GLU A 92 11.11 8.90 -0.62
N ASP A 93 10.74 10.11 -1.07
CA ASP A 93 10.14 11.20 -0.28
C ASP A 93 8.61 11.26 -0.43
N GLY A 94 7.96 10.12 -0.66
CA GLY A 94 6.54 10.04 -0.98
C GLY A 94 5.60 10.32 0.20
N ILE A 95 4.44 10.91 -0.11
CA ILE A 95 3.31 11.08 0.84
C ILE A 95 2.02 10.50 0.25
N LEU A 96 0.97 10.34 1.07
CA LEU A 96 -0.33 9.80 0.61
C LEU A 96 -0.94 10.59 -0.56
N ALA A 97 -0.76 11.92 -0.57
CA ALA A 97 -1.26 12.78 -1.65
C ALA A 97 -0.59 12.51 -3.01
N ASP A 98 0.52 11.78 -3.04
CA ASP A 98 1.27 11.44 -4.25
C ASP A 98 0.73 10.17 -4.95
N ILE A 99 -0.13 9.40 -4.29
CA ILE A 99 -0.66 8.13 -4.82
C ILE A 99 -1.56 8.38 -6.03
N ALA A 100 -2.52 9.30 -5.93
CA ALA A 100 -3.44 9.61 -7.04
C ALA A 100 -2.71 10.19 -8.28
N PRO A 101 -1.80 11.18 -8.16
CA PRO A 101 -0.94 11.60 -9.26
C PRO A 101 -0.12 10.46 -9.89
N THR A 102 0.30 9.48 -9.09
CA THR A 102 1.00 8.29 -9.58
C THR A 102 0.10 7.41 -10.44
N ALA A 103 -1.12 7.14 -9.99
CA ALA A 103 -2.10 6.38 -10.76
C ALA A 103 -2.46 7.07 -12.09
N LEU A 104 -2.66 8.39 -12.09
CA LEU A 104 -2.96 9.14 -13.31
C LEU A 104 -1.82 9.05 -14.34
N LYS A 105 -0.56 9.15 -13.88
CA LYS A 105 0.61 8.97 -14.75
C LYS A 105 0.66 7.58 -15.40
N LEU A 106 0.31 6.51 -14.66
CA LEU A 106 0.24 5.15 -15.21
C LEU A 106 -0.91 4.97 -16.22
N LEU A 107 -2.00 5.70 -16.05
CA LEU A 107 -3.17 5.67 -16.92
C LEU A 107 -3.07 6.62 -18.13
N HIS A 108 -1.98 7.39 -18.26
CA HIS A 108 -1.82 8.46 -19.26
C HIS A 108 -2.93 9.50 -19.20
N ILE A 109 -3.36 9.88 -17.99
CA ILE A 109 -4.36 10.92 -17.74
C ILE A 109 -3.65 12.17 -17.22
N ASP A 110 -4.01 13.33 -17.78
CA ASP A 110 -3.47 14.62 -17.33
C ASP A 110 -3.79 14.90 -15.87
N LEU A 111 -2.79 15.43 -15.15
CA LEU A 111 -2.93 15.79 -13.74
C LEU A 111 -3.79 17.06 -13.61
N PRO A 112 -4.94 17.02 -12.90
CA PRO A 112 -5.73 18.22 -12.66
C PRO A 112 -4.96 19.26 -11.84
N VAL A 113 -5.11 20.54 -12.16
CA VAL A 113 -4.43 21.65 -11.46
C VAL A 113 -4.75 21.70 -9.95
N ALA A 114 -5.88 21.14 -9.53
CA ALA A 114 -6.26 21.07 -8.12
C ALA A 114 -5.46 20.01 -7.33
N MET A 115 -4.83 19.04 -8.00
CA MET A 115 -3.95 18.06 -7.35
C MET A 115 -2.55 18.65 -7.17
N THR A 116 -2.15 18.87 -5.92
CA THR A 116 -0.84 19.44 -5.57
C THR A 116 0.22 18.37 -5.26
N GLY A 117 -0.19 17.11 -5.09
CA GLY A 117 0.71 15.98 -4.97
C GLY A 117 1.49 15.74 -6.26
N ARG A 118 2.61 15.02 -6.16
CA ARG A 118 3.53 14.75 -7.28
C ARG A 118 3.66 13.25 -7.46
N SER A 119 3.62 12.79 -8.71
CA SER A 119 3.82 11.35 -8.99
C SER A 119 5.09 10.82 -8.32
N LEU A 120 5.00 9.61 -7.78
CA LEU A 120 6.13 8.87 -7.20
C LEU A 120 7.04 8.30 -8.29
N ILE A 121 6.55 8.15 -9.53
CA ILE A 121 7.36 7.67 -10.65
C ILE A 121 8.30 8.78 -11.14
N LYS A 122 9.60 8.47 -11.23
CA LYS A 122 10.61 9.39 -11.77
C LYS A 122 10.41 9.71 -13.26
#